data_AF-A0A6N8IH81-F1
#
_entry.id   AF-A0A6N8IH81-F1
#
_cell.length_a   1.000
_cell.length_b   1.000
_cell.length_c   1.000
_cell.angle_alpha   90.00
_cell.angle_beta   90.00
_cell.angle_gamma   90.00
#
_symmetry.space_group_name_H-M   'P 1'
#
loop_
_entity.id
_entity.type
_entity.pdbx_description
1 polymer ?
#
loop_
_entity_poly.entity_id
_entity_poly.type
_entity_poly.pdbx_seq_one_letter_code
_entity_poly.pdbx_strand_id
1 'polypeptide(L)'
;MDLLRINEQEGQFYKNDVWVPISDIERDDLLDLIKAAASNDHVGLVECNENTPIKDPISKTIYEQVYKVLKDLDINRATYLASIDEEFDELEREYGLA
;
A
#
# COMPACT_ATOMS: atom_id res chain seq x y z
N MET A 1 -3.89 -6.67 -7.81
CA MET A 1 -2.50 -7.16 -7.64
C MET A 1 -2.26 -7.45 -6.17
N ASP A 2 -1.71 -8.60 -5.79
CA ASP A 2 -1.41 -8.89 -4.38
C ASP A 2 -0.12 -8.18 -3.96
N LEU A 3 -0.16 -7.46 -2.84
CA LEU A 3 1.00 -6.70 -2.33
C LEU A 3 1.50 -7.23 -1.00
N LEU A 4 0.59 -7.67 -0.12
CA LEU A 4 0.91 -8.21 1.20
C LEU A 4 0.23 -9.54 1.42
N ARG A 5 0.97 -10.50 1.97
CA ARG A 5 0.44 -11.78 2.41
C ARG A 5 1.05 -12.22 3.73
N ILE A 6 0.41 -13.20 4.35
CA ILE A 6 0.94 -13.92 5.50
C ILE A 6 1.03 -15.39 5.12
N ASN A 7 2.24 -15.95 5.16
CA ASN A 7 2.50 -17.36 4.84
C ASN A 7 3.32 -18.00 5.96
N GLU A 8 2.92 -19.18 6.43
CA GLU A 8 3.62 -19.88 7.53
C GLU A 8 3.90 -19.00 8.77
N GLN A 9 2.98 -18.08 9.09
CA GLN A 9 3.12 -17.09 10.17
C GLN A 9 4.23 -16.04 9.97
N GLU A 10 4.68 -15.85 8.72
CA GLU A 10 5.60 -14.81 8.30
C GLU A 10 4.86 -13.80 7.41
N GLY A 11 4.96 -12.52 7.76
CA GLY A 11 4.46 -11.43 6.92
C GLY A 11 5.41 -11.19 5.76
N GLN A 12 4.87 -11.11 4.53
CA GLN A 12 5.65 -10.96 3.31
C GLN A 12 5.06 -9.88 2.41
N PHE A 13 5.92 -9.21 1.65
CA PHE A 13 5.55 -8.26 0.61
C PHE A 13 6.01 -8.74 -0.77
N TYR A 14 5.31 -8.30 -1.81
CA TYR A 14 5.61 -8.68 -3.18
C TYR A 14 6.58 -7.68 -3.83
N LYS A 15 7.70 -8.18 -4.37
CA LYS A 15 8.76 -7.39 -5.01
C LYS A 15 9.39 -8.22 -6.13
N ASN A 16 9.56 -7.67 -7.33
CA ASN A 16 10.27 -8.31 -8.45
C ASN A 16 9.86 -9.79 -8.68
N ASP A 17 8.55 -10.04 -8.75
CA ASP A 17 7.93 -11.35 -8.92
C ASP A 17 8.16 -12.37 -7.79
N VAL A 18 8.74 -11.95 -6.67
CA VAL A 18 9.01 -12.78 -5.50
C VAL A 18 8.37 -12.21 -4.24
N TRP A 19 8.17 -13.11 -3.27
CA TRP A 19 7.69 -12.74 -1.95
C TRP A 19 8.86 -12.66 -1.00
N VAL A 20 9.01 -11.50 -0.36
CA VAL A 20 10.13 -11.17 0.51
C VAL A 20 9.60 -10.98 1.94
N PRO A 21 10.31 -11.45 2.98
CA PRO A 21 9.94 -11.18 4.36
C PRO A 21 9.81 -9.69 4.63
N ILE A 22 8.77 -9.29 5.37
CA ILE A 22 8.54 -7.88 5.72
C ILE A 22 9.66 -7.29 6.58
N SER A 23 10.44 -8.14 7.25
CA SER A 23 11.64 -7.74 8.00
C SER A 23 12.72 -7.13 7.12
N ASP A 24 12.76 -7.51 5.84
CA ASP A 24 13.80 -7.13 4.89
C ASP A 24 13.38 -5.92 4.04
N ILE A 25 12.28 -5.25 4.43
CA ILE A 25 11.75 -4.13 3.69
C ILE A 25 12.70 -2.92 3.76
N GLU A 26 13.00 -2.36 2.60
CA GLU A 26 13.79 -1.14 2.48
C GLU A 26 12.91 0.08 2.17
N ARG A 27 13.52 1.27 2.21
CA ARG A 27 12.80 2.52 1.88
C ARG A 27 12.21 2.50 0.47
N ASP A 28 12.99 2.02 -0.50
CA ASP A 28 12.56 2.03 -1.90
C ASP A 28 11.42 1.03 -2.12
N ASP A 29 11.40 -0.08 -1.37
CA ASP A 29 10.31 -1.05 -1.39
C ASP A 29 9.00 -0.45 -0.89
N LEU A 30 9.04 0.35 0.17
CA LEU A 30 7.86 1.08 0.65
C LEU A 30 7.29 2.00 -0.42
N LEU A 31 8.17 2.71 -1.12
CA LEU A 31 7.75 3.62 -2.19
C LEU A 31 7.09 2.85 -3.34
N ASP A 32 7.64 1.70 -3.71
CA ASP A 32 7.11 0.88 -4.79
C ASP A 32 5.78 0.22 -4.40
N LEU A 33 5.61 -0.20 -3.14
CA LEU A 33 4.33 -0.68 -2.61
C LEU A 33 3.24 0.41 -2.64
N ILE A 34 3.58 1.63 -2.24
CA ILE A 34 2.64 2.77 -2.28
C ILE A 34 2.24 3.08 -3.73
N LYS A 35 3.22 3.14 -4.65
CA LYS A 35 2.93 3.34 -6.09
C LYS A 35 2.04 2.24 -6.65
N ALA A 36 2.31 0.99 -6.29
CA ALA A 36 1.50 -0.14 -6.72
C ALA A 36 0.07 -0.04 -6.18
N ALA A 37 -0.11 0.36 -4.93
CA ALA A 37 -1.44 0.59 -4.35
C ALA A 37 -2.21 1.74 -5.03
N ALA A 38 -1.52 2.83 -5.39
CA ALA A 38 -2.17 3.96 -6.07
C ALA A 38 -2.53 3.68 -7.54
N SER A 39 -1.68 2.91 -8.24
CA SER A 39 -1.80 2.68 -9.69
C SER A 39 -2.76 1.55 -10.07
N ASN A 40 -3.04 0.64 -9.14
CA ASN A 40 -3.96 -0.48 -9.37
C ASN A 40 -5.33 -0.16 -8.80
N ASP A 41 -6.40 -0.52 -9.51
CA ASP A 41 -7.77 -0.28 -9.03
C ASP A 41 -8.08 -1.05 -7.74
N HIS A 42 -7.52 -2.25 -7.59
CA HIS A 42 -7.62 -3.06 -6.38
C HIS A 42 -6.31 -3.77 -6.06
N VAL A 43 -5.96 -3.77 -4.78
CA VAL A 43 -4.81 -4.50 -4.25
C VAL A 43 -5.20 -5.56 -3.23
N GLY A 44 -4.53 -6.72 -3.32
CA GLY A 44 -4.68 -7.82 -2.37
C GLY A 44 -3.80 -7.57 -1.16
N LEU A 45 -4.45 -7.42 0.00
CA LEU A 45 -3.81 -7.17 1.29
C LEU A 45 -4.39 -8.14 2.30
N VAL A 46 -3.57 -9.02 2.87
CA VAL A 46 -4.00 -9.93 3.95
C VAL A 46 -3.86 -9.22 5.29
N GLU A 47 -4.96 -9.10 6.03
CA GLU A 47 -4.93 -8.57 7.41
C GLU A 47 -4.24 -9.55 8.36
N CYS A 48 -3.44 -9.02 9.31
CA CYS A 48 -2.92 -9.82 10.43
C CYS A 48 -3.98 -9.92 11.53
N ASN A 49 -4.54 -11.12 11.74
CA ASN A 49 -5.53 -11.39 12.78
C ASN A 49 -5.32 -12.79 13.40
N GLU A 50 -6.27 -13.28 14.20
CA GLU A 50 -6.15 -14.58 14.88
C GLU A 50 -6.04 -15.77 13.92
N ASN A 51 -6.60 -15.67 12.70
CA ASN A 51 -6.55 -16.73 11.68
C ASN A 51 -5.27 -16.66 10.84
N THR A 52 -4.66 -15.48 10.74
CA THR A 52 -3.44 -15.19 9.98
C THR A 52 -2.40 -14.51 10.87
N PRO A 53 -1.94 -15.17 11.95
CA PRO A 53 -1.02 -14.53 12.89
C PRO A 53 0.39 -14.46 12.32
N ILE A 54 1.10 -13.36 12.60
CA ILE A 54 2.55 -13.27 12.40
C ILE A 54 3.25 -13.58 13.72
N LYS A 55 4.18 -14.54 13.68
CA LYS A 55 4.86 -15.07 14.88
C LYS A 55 5.86 -14.09 15.47
N ASP A 56 6.66 -13.44 14.61
CA ASP A 56 7.70 -12.51 15.05
C ASP A 56 7.10 -11.12 15.37
N PRO A 57 7.24 -10.59 16.61
CA PRO A 57 6.62 -9.33 17.01
C PRO A 57 7.12 -8.09 16.24
N ILE A 58 8.39 -8.09 15.84
CA ILE A 58 8.98 -6.97 15.09
C ILE A 58 8.38 -6.97 13.68
N SER A 59 8.44 -8.11 13.00
CA SER A 59 7.85 -8.31 11.67
C SER A 59 6.36 -8.03 11.68
N LYS A 60 5.64 -8.46 12.71
CA LYS A 60 4.22 -8.14 12.91
C LYS A 60 3.99 -6.64 12.96
N THR A 61 4.77 -5.92 13.75
CA THR A 61 4.64 -4.47 13.90
C THR A 61 4.87 -3.76 12.57
N ILE A 62 5.93 -4.12 11.84
CA ILE A 62 6.22 -3.54 10.52
C ILE A 62 5.07 -3.83 9.56
N TYR A 63 4.63 -5.10 9.47
CA TYR A 63 3.55 -5.54 8.61
C TYR A 63 2.25 -4.80 8.87
N GLU A 64 1.83 -4.68 10.14
CA GLU A 64 0.58 -3.98 10.49
C GLU A 64 0.61 -2.49 10.11
N GLN A 65 1.77 -1.83 10.22
CA GLN A 65 1.89 -0.43 9.81
C GLN A 65 1.84 -0.28 8.28
N VAL A 66 2.56 -1.13 7.55
CA VAL A 66 2.52 -1.13 6.08
C VAL A 66 1.11 -1.45 5.59
N TYR A 67 0.46 -2.47 6.16
CA TYR A 67 -0.92 -2.84 5.84
C TYR A 67 -1.88 -1.68 6.03
N LYS A 68 -1.80 -0.94 7.15
CA LYS A 68 -2.68 0.22 7.41
C LYS A 68 -2.54 1.29 6.33
N VAL A 69 -1.31 1.66 5.99
CA VAL A 69 -1.05 2.69 4.97
C VAL A 69 -1.59 2.26 3.61
N LEU A 70 -1.28 1.03 3.18
CA LEU A 70 -1.75 0.53 1.89
C LEU A 70 -3.28 0.37 1.86
N LYS A 71 -3.89 -0.03 2.97
CA LYS A 71 -5.33 -0.20 3.05
C LYS A 71 -6.08 1.13 3.04
N ASP A 72 -5.52 2.15 3.70
CA ASP A 72 -6.04 3.51 3.67
C ASP A 72 -6.00 4.08 2.24
N LEU A 73 -4.90 3.89 1.52
CA LEU A 73 -4.78 4.26 0.11
C LEU A 73 -5.79 3.53 -0.78
N ASP A 74 -5.97 2.22 -0.61
CA ASP A 74 -6.95 1.41 -1.35
C ASP A 74 -8.40 1.88 -1.11
N ILE A 75 -8.76 2.19 0.14
CA ILE A 75 -10.10 2.67 0.51
C ILE A 75 -10.36 4.09 0.01
N ASN A 76 -9.41 5.00 0.22
CA ASN A 76 -9.60 6.44 -0.01
C ASN A 76 -9.12 6.91 -1.39
N ARG A 77 -8.68 6.00 -2.27
CA ARG A 77 -8.16 6.32 -3.62
C ARG A 77 -9.05 7.29 -4.38
N ALA A 78 -10.35 7.01 -4.44
CA ALA A 78 -11.29 7.85 -5.19
C ALA A 78 -11.34 9.28 -4.64
N THR A 79 -11.27 9.44 -3.32
CA THR A 79 -11.23 10.75 -2.66
C THR A 79 -9.93 11.50 -2.98
N TYR A 80 -8.79 10.80 -2.97
CA TYR A 80 -7.51 11.41 -3.32
C TYR A 80 -7.44 11.81 -4.79
N LEU A 81 -7.95 10.98 -5.71
CA LEU A 81 -8.02 11.33 -7.13
C LEU A 81 -8.92 12.55 -7.37
N ALA A 82 -10.11 12.58 -6.76
CA ALA A 82 -11.01 13.71 -6.89
C ALA A 82 -10.41 15.02 -6.35
N SER A 83 -9.64 14.95 -5.27
CA SER A 83 -8.95 16.13 -4.71
C SER A 83 -7.84 16.63 -5.65
N ILE A 84 -7.11 15.71 -6.29
CA ILE A 84 -6.09 16.07 -7.30
C ILE A 84 -6.75 16.72 -8.52
N ASP A 85 -7.83 16.15 -9.03
CA ASP A 85 -8.56 16.71 -10.18
C ASP A 85 -9.08 18.13 -9.86
N GLU A 86 -9.59 18.35 -8.65
CA GLU A 86 -10.03 19.67 -8.18
C GLU A 86 -8.86 20.68 -8.12
N GLU A 87 -7.70 20.29 -7.60
CA GLU A 87 -6.50 21.14 -7.59
C GLU A 87 -6.02 21.48 -9.01
N PHE A 88 -6.07 20.52 -9.94
CA PHE A 88 -5.72 20.77 -11.34
C PHE A 88 -6.68 21.75 -12.00
N ASP A 89 -8.00 21.55 -11.82
CA ASP A 89 -9.03 22.46 -12.32
C ASP A 89 -8.86 23.89 -11.80
N GLU A 90 -8.50 24.05 -10.52
CA GLU A 90 -8.22 25.35 -9.91
C GLU A 90 -7.01 26.03 -10.56
N LEU A 91 -5.91 25.28 -10.76
CA LEU A 91 -4.71 25.78 -11.41
C LEU A 91 -4.95 26.14 -12.88
N GLU A 92 -5.69 25.32 -13.63
CA GLU A 92 -6.01 25.63 -15.03
C GLU A 92 -6.81 26.93 -15.16
N ARG A 93 -7.74 27.19 -14.24
CA ARG A 93 -8.47 28.47 -14.16
C ARG A 93 -7.57 29.64 -13.78
N GLU A 94 -6.67 29.45 -12.81
CA GLU A 94 -5.74 30.50 -12.37
C GLU A 94 -4.81 30.96 -13.50
N TYR A 95 -4.26 30.01 -14.27
CA TYR A 95 -3.31 30.28 -15.34
C TYR A 95 -3.95 30.48 -16.71
N GLY A 96 -5.28 30.42 -16.82
CA GLY A 96 -6.01 30.66 -18.07
C GLY A 96 -5.74 29.60 -19.14
N LEU A 97 -5.55 28.35 -18.73
CA LEU A 97 -5.30 27.20 -19.60
C LEU A 97 -6.60 26.48 -20.00
N ALA A 98 -7.72 26.83 -19.38
CA ALA A 98 -9.07 26.31 -19.64
C ALA A 98 -9.86 27.15 -20.67
#